data_AF-A0AAE0PM33-F1
#
_entry.id   AF-A0AAE0PM33-F1
#
_cell.length_a   1.000
_cell.length_b   1.000
_cell.length_c   1.000
_cell.angle_alpha   90.00
_cell.angle_beta   90.00
_cell.angle_gamma   90.00
#
_symmetry.space_group_name_H-M   'P 1'
#
loop_
_entity.id
_entity.type
_entity.pdbx_description
1 polymer ?
#
loop_
_entity_poly.entity_id
_entity_poly.type
_entity_poly.pdbx_seq_one_letter_code
_entity_poly.pdbx_strand_id
1 'polypeptide(L)'
;MKFTTLLLPLLSLTIGTTTAAVLESDPSVLRRDIFARQNANRPVPNGACCVANTSLKQDVCRVNGRQGRCVPAAVNGCNERLTCIEDFRLTCNPNVLERGRPLCRLRQGA
;
A
#
# COMPACT_ATOMS: atom_id res chain seq x y z
N MET A 1 -53.53 63.37 -16.78
CA MET A 1 -53.08 62.05 -17.27
C MET A 1 -51.75 61.75 -16.59
N LYS A 2 -51.62 60.53 -16.04
CA LYS A 2 -50.69 60.14 -14.97
C LYS A 2 -49.57 59.31 -15.61
N PHE A 3 -48.32 59.81 -15.62
CA PHE A 3 -47.18 59.09 -16.19
C PHE A 3 -46.36 58.43 -15.07
N THR A 4 -46.56 57.12 -14.98
CA THR A 4 -45.94 56.17 -14.07
C THR A 4 -44.44 56.03 -14.35
N THR A 5 -43.61 56.35 -13.37
CA THR A 5 -42.16 56.11 -13.38
C THR A 5 -41.86 54.64 -13.09
N LEU A 6 -41.43 53.90 -14.11
CA LEU A 6 -40.84 52.57 -13.99
C LEU A 6 -39.31 52.71 -14.11
N LEU A 7 -38.58 52.52 -13.01
CA LEU A 7 -37.12 52.43 -12.99
C LEU A 7 -36.74 51.08 -12.36
N LEU A 8 -36.10 50.25 -13.19
CA LEU A 8 -35.71 48.85 -12.95
C LEU A 8 -34.64 48.70 -11.86
N PRO A 9 -34.60 47.58 -11.11
CA PRO A 9 -33.49 47.26 -10.23
C PRO A 9 -32.30 46.69 -11.02
N LEU A 10 -31.10 47.22 -10.74
CA LEU A 10 -29.80 46.74 -11.22
C LEU A 10 -29.47 45.36 -10.65
N LEU A 11 -29.44 44.34 -11.50
CA LEU A 11 -29.00 42.99 -11.16
C LEU A 11 -27.46 42.93 -11.27
N SER A 12 -26.77 42.95 -10.13
CA SER A 12 -25.31 42.87 -10.07
C SER A 12 -24.86 41.41 -10.16
N LEU A 13 -24.23 41.04 -11.27
CA LEU A 13 -23.69 39.69 -11.52
C LEU A 13 -22.33 39.55 -10.81
N THR A 14 -22.27 38.78 -9.73
CA THR A 14 -21.02 38.45 -9.03
C THR A 14 -20.32 37.28 -9.74
N ILE A 15 -19.11 37.53 -10.25
CA ILE A 15 -18.27 36.52 -10.89
C ILE A 15 -17.67 35.63 -9.78
N GLY A 16 -18.18 34.41 -9.66
CA GLY A 16 -17.59 33.39 -8.78
C GLY A 16 -16.24 32.95 -9.33
N THR A 17 -15.16 33.20 -8.60
CA THR A 17 -13.84 32.64 -8.89
C THR A 17 -13.87 31.15 -8.58
N THR A 18 -13.97 30.31 -9.60
CA THR A 18 -13.79 28.86 -9.46
C THR A 18 -12.32 28.57 -9.20
N THR A 19 -11.98 28.23 -7.96
CA THR A 19 -10.70 27.61 -7.65
C THR A 19 -10.70 26.20 -8.24
N ALA A 20 -9.95 26.01 -9.32
CA ALA A 20 -9.62 24.68 -9.80
C ALA A 20 -8.76 23.98 -8.74
N ALA A 21 -9.35 23.06 -7.98
CA ALA A 21 -8.60 22.18 -7.10
C ALA A 21 -7.73 21.27 -7.96
N VAL A 22 -6.42 21.54 -7.99
CA VAL A 22 -5.42 20.63 -8.54
C VAL A 22 -5.44 19.35 -7.72
N LEU A 23 -5.97 18.27 -8.31
CA LEU A 23 -5.75 16.90 -7.82
C LEU A 23 -4.30 16.53 -8.14
N GLU A 24 -3.40 16.79 -7.19
CA GLU A 24 -2.05 16.24 -7.21
C GLU A 24 -2.16 14.72 -7.05
N SER A 25 -2.19 14.01 -8.17
CA SER A 25 -2.07 12.56 -8.18
C SER A 25 -0.62 12.20 -7.91
N ASP A 26 -0.24 12.11 -6.62
CA ASP A 26 1.08 11.65 -6.24
C ASP A 26 1.20 10.14 -6.58
N PRO A 27 1.97 9.77 -7.62
CA PRO A 27 2.08 8.37 -8.05
C PRO A 27 2.74 7.51 -6.97
N SER A 28 3.40 8.11 -5.98
CA SER A 28 4.07 7.43 -4.87
C SER A 28 3.08 6.81 -3.89
N VAL A 29 1.92 7.44 -3.67
CA VAL A 29 0.84 6.92 -2.81
C VAL A 29 0.17 5.74 -3.51
N LEU A 30 -0.21 5.95 -4.78
CA LEU A 30 -0.81 4.90 -5.61
C LEU A 30 0.09 3.66 -5.69
N ARG A 31 1.41 3.84 -5.78
CA ARG A 31 2.37 2.73 -5.86
C ARG A 31 2.51 1.96 -4.54
N ARG A 32 2.47 2.64 -3.38
CA ARG A 32 2.44 1.96 -2.07
C ARG A 32 1.17 1.14 -1.90
N ASP A 33 0.03 1.67 -2.33
CA ASP A 33 -1.25 1.00 -2.23
C ASP A 33 -1.27 -0.30 -3.05
N ILE A 34 -0.77 -0.29 -4.28
CA ILE A 34 -0.72 -1.50 -5.13
C ILE A 34 0.02 -2.66 -4.44
N PHE A 35 1.13 -2.37 -3.77
CA PHE A 35 1.88 -3.40 -3.04
C PHE A 35 1.19 -3.78 -1.72
N ALA A 36 0.61 -2.83 -0.99
CA ALA A 36 -0.13 -3.11 0.24
C ALA A 36 -1.35 -4.01 -0.01
N ARG A 37 -2.02 -3.89 -1.16
CA ARG A 37 -3.10 -4.81 -1.59
C ARG A 37 -2.66 -6.28 -1.56
N GLN A 38 -1.39 -6.55 -1.84
CA GLN A 38 -0.86 -7.92 -1.79
C GLN A 38 -0.95 -8.48 -0.36
N ASN A 39 -0.72 -7.67 0.66
CA ASN A 39 -0.81 -8.07 2.07
C ASN A 39 -2.16 -7.70 2.69
N ALA A 40 -3.25 -7.68 1.92
CA ALA A 40 -4.57 -7.28 2.39
C ALA A 40 -4.55 -5.91 3.12
N ASN A 41 -3.93 -4.92 2.48
CA ASN A 41 -3.69 -3.55 2.95
C ASN A 41 -2.71 -3.43 4.14
N ARG A 42 -2.02 -4.50 4.54
CA ARG A 42 -0.88 -4.40 5.47
C ARG A 42 0.36 -3.85 4.75
N PRO A 43 1.31 -3.25 5.50
CA PRO A 43 2.58 -2.80 4.93
C PRO A 43 3.34 -3.93 4.22
N VAL A 44 4.06 -3.59 3.14
CA VAL A 44 5.08 -4.43 2.53
C VAL A 44 6.43 -4.01 3.11
N PRO A 45 6.98 -4.73 4.10
CA PRO A 45 8.23 -4.34 4.75
C PRO A 45 9.39 -4.37 3.76
N ASN A 46 10.33 -3.43 3.92
CA ASN A 46 11.59 -3.41 3.20
C ASN A 46 12.75 -3.55 4.21
N GLY A 47 13.53 -4.62 4.10
CA GLY A 47 14.62 -4.96 5.01
C GLY A 47 14.57 -6.42 5.45
N ALA A 48 15.50 -6.81 6.32
CA ALA A 48 15.66 -8.21 6.74
C ALA A 48 14.49 -8.73 7.59
N CYS A 49 13.80 -7.86 8.34
CA CYS A 49 12.76 -8.25 9.28
C CYS A 49 11.40 -7.67 8.91
N CYS A 50 10.36 -8.50 9.00
CA CYS A 50 8.99 -8.06 8.78
C CYS A 50 8.44 -7.27 9.97
N VAL A 51 7.35 -6.53 9.76
CA VAL A 51 6.79 -5.63 10.78
C VAL A 51 6.21 -6.45 11.93
N ALA A 52 6.72 -6.25 13.14
CA ALA A 52 6.26 -6.96 14.33
C ALA A 52 4.75 -6.72 14.56
N ASN A 53 4.03 -7.76 14.97
CA ASN A 53 2.59 -7.75 15.27
C ASN A 53 1.67 -7.28 14.11
N THR A 54 2.23 -6.99 12.94
CA THR A 54 1.50 -6.49 11.77
C THR A 54 1.63 -7.44 10.60
N SER A 55 2.87 -7.79 10.20
CA SER A 55 3.09 -8.72 9.10
C SER A 55 2.71 -10.14 9.50
N LEU A 56 2.00 -10.83 8.60
CA LEU A 56 1.62 -12.23 8.76
C LEU A 56 2.58 -13.14 7.99
N LYS A 57 2.56 -14.42 8.34
CA LYS A 57 3.29 -15.43 7.59
C LYS A 57 2.83 -15.42 6.13
N GLN A 58 3.79 -15.54 5.22
CA GLN A 58 3.63 -15.50 3.77
C GLN A 58 3.29 -14.12 3.18
N ASP A 59 3.25 -13.04 3.98
CA ASP A 59 3.14 -11.67 3.46
C ASP A 59 4.31 -11.36 2.51
N VAL A 60 4.05 -10.56 1.46
CA VAL A 60 5.08 -10.05 0.56
C VAL A 60 5.95 -9.07 1.34
N CYS A 61 7.25 -9.16 1.14
CA CYS A 61 8.21 -8.20 1.61
C CYS A 61 9.25 -7.90 0.52
N ARG A 62 10.10 -6.90 0.75
CA ARG A 62 11.29 -6.65 -0.04
C ARG A 62 12.53 -6.74 0.83
N VAL A 63 13.58 -7.33 0.31
CA VAL A 63 14.91 -7.34 0.94
C VAL A 63 15.95 -7.29 -0.17
N ASN A 64 17.00 -6.49 0.02
CA ASN A 64 18.06 -6.28 -0.99
C ASN A 64 17.52 -5.89 -2.39
N GLY A 65 16.42 -5.13 -2.44
CA GLY A 65 15.76 -4.71 -3.68
C GLY A 65 14.91 -5.80 -4.37
N ARG A 66 14.91 -7.05 -3.87
CA ARG A 66 14.18 -8.19 -4.43
C ARG A 66 12.86 -8.43 -3.71
N GLN A 67 11.95 -9.16 -4.35
CA GLN A 67 10.72 -9.66 -3.72
C GLN A 67 11.04 -10.87 -2.82
N GLY A 68 10.30 -10.99 -1.73
CA GLY A 68 10.40 -12.09 -0.79
C GLY A 68 9.13 -12.32 0.01
N ARG A 69 9.24 -13.22 0.99
CA ARG A 69 8.15 -13.56 1.92
C ARG A 69 8.56 -13.40 3.38
N CYS A 70 7.62 -12.95 4.19
CA CYS A 70 7.70 -13.02 5.64
C CYS A 70 7.51 -14.47 6.10
N VAL A 71 8.59 -15.14 6.46
CA VAL A 71 8.57 -16.54 6.92
C VAL A 71 9.16 -16.67 8.32
N PRO A 72 8.75 -17.69 9.10
CA PRO A 72 9.46 -18.03 10.32
C PRO A 72 10.84 -18.56 9.96
N ALA A 73 11.89 -17.80 10.26
CA ALA A 73 13.27 -18.22 10.07
C ALA A 73 14.15 -17.55 11.14
N ALA A 74 14.91 -18.34 11.88
CA ALA A 74 15.84 -17.86 12.91
C ALA A 74 17.17 -17.38 12.28
N VAL A 75 17.08 -16.49 11.29
CA VAL A 75 18.21 -15.91 10.55
C VAL A 75 18.10 -14.39 10.53
N ASN A 76 19.18 -13.69 10.19
CA ASN A 76 19.25 -12.23 10.06
C ASN A 76 18.89 -11.43 11.34
N GLY A 77 18.88 -12.05 12.52
CA GLY A 77 18.72 -11.34 13.80
C GLY A 77 17.33 -10.74 14.04
N CYS A 78 16.28 -11.30 13.46
CA CYS A 78 14.91 -10.77 13.61
C CYS A 78 14.22 -11.16 14.93
N ASN A 79 14.92 -11.85 15.83
CA ASN A 79 14.40 -12.34 17.12
C ASN A 79 13.10 -13.15 16.94
N GLU A 80 12.02 -12.75 17.59
CA GLU A 80 10.70 -13.40 17.51
C GLU A 80 9.87 -12.96 16.29
N ARG A 81 10.39 -12.05 15.47
CA ARG A 81 9.70 -11.52 14.29
C ARG A 81 9.89 -12.46 13.11
N LEU A 82 8.97 -12.38 12.16
CA LEU A 82 9.15 -13.03 10.86
C LEU A 82 10.31 -12.37 10.11
N THR A 83 11.05 -13.19 9.37
CA THR A 83 12.18 -12.75 8.56
C THR A 83 11.73 -12.61 7.11
N CYS A 84 12.13 -11.52 6.47
CA CYS A 84 11.94 -11.33 5.05
C CYS A 84 13.05 -12.05 4.30
N ILE A 85 12.68 -13.06 3.52
CA ILE A 85 13.62 -13.87 2.74
C ILE A 85 13.24 -13.75 1.27
N GLU A 86 14.24 -13.58 0.40
CA GLU A 86 14.03 -13.50 -1.04
C GLU A 86 13.37 -14.77 -1.59
N ASP A 87 12.47 -14.63 -2.56
CA ASP A 87 11.70 -15.77 -3.10
C ASP A 87 12.60 -16.89 -3.64
N PHE A 88 13.76 -16.56 -4.23
CA PHE A 88 14.71 -17.54 -4.76
C PHE A 88 15.39 -18.41 -3.69
N ARG A 89 15.32 -18.00 -2.42
CA ARG A 89 15.82 -18.75 -1.26
C ARG A 89 14.71 -19.54 -0.57
N LEU A 90 13.48 -19.46 -1.06
CA LEU A 90 12.32 -20.14 -0.50
C LEU A 90 11.97 -21.41 -1.28
N THR A 91 11.49 -22.41 -0.55
CA THR A 91 10.76 -23.54 -1.12
C THR A 91 9.29 -23.38 -0.77
N CYS A 92 8.43 -23.30 -1.79
CA CYS A 92 7.00 -23.07 -1.63
C CYS A 92 6.20 -24.32 -2.02
N ASN A 93 5.26 -24.71 -1.17
CA ASN A 93 4.28 -25.75 -1.48
C ASN A 93 2.97 -25.08 -1.93
N PRO A 94 2.59 -25.16 -3.23
CA PRO A 94 1.35 -24.54 -3.73
C PRO A 94 0.08 -25.23 -3.22
N ASN A 95 0.19 -26.49 -2.76
CA ASN A 95 -0.96 -27.28 -2.30
C ASN A 95 -1.27 -27.05 -0.82
N VAL A 96 -0.40 -26.36 -0.08
CA VAL A 96 -0.61 -26.04 1.33
C VAL A 96 -0.68 -24.53 1.46
N LEU A 97 -1.81 -24.01 1.92
CA LEU A 97 -1.99 -22.58 2.13
C LEU A 97 -1.78 -22.22 3.60
N GLU A 98 -0.97 -21.20 3.86
CA GLU A 98 -0.83 -20.56 5.17
C GLU A 98 -1.29 -19.10 5.02
N ARG A 99 -2.33 -18.72 5.77
CA ARG A 99 -2.95 -17.39 5.68
C ARG A 99 -3.39 -16.98 4.25
N GLY A 100 -3.89 -17.96 3.48
CA GLY A 100 -4.42 -17.75 2.13
C GLY A 100 -3.36 -17.70 1.02
N ARG A 101 -2.11 -18.08 1.31
CA ARG A 101 -0.99 -18.07 0.36
C ARG A 101 -0.21 -19.38 0.42
N PRO A 102 0.45 -19.82 -0.67
CA PRO A 102 1.32 -20.98 -0.64
C PRO A 102 2.30 -20.93 0.53
N LEU A 103 2.43 -22.04 1.22
CA LEU A 103 3.36 -22.21 2.33
C LEU A 103 4.78 -22.16 1.78
N CYS A 104 5.47 -21.04 1.99
CA CYS A 104 6.88 -20.92 1.72
C CYS A 104 7.70 -21.02 3.00
N ARG A 105 8.85 -21.68 2.90
CA ARG A 105 9.84 -21.80 3.98
C ARG A 105 11.24 -21.59 3.42
N LEU A 106 12.17 -21.14 4.28
CA LEU A 106 13.57 -21.03 3.92
C LEU A 106 14.08 -22.40 3.46
N ARG A 107 14.75 -22.43 2.30
CA ARG A 107 15.37 -23.64 1.77
C ARG A 107 16.48 -24.09 2.71
N GLN A 108 16.57 -25.39 2.97
CA GLN A 108 17.66 -25.95 3.77
C GLN A 108 19.00 -25.69 3.07
N GLY A 109 19.97 -25.13 3.80
CA GLY A 109 21.31 -24.78 3.29
C GLY A 109 21.42 -23.45 2.53
N ALA A 110 20.42 -22.55 2.65
CA ALA A 110 20.41 -21.23 2.03
C ALA A 110 20.93 -20.09 2.91
#